data_AF-A0A1Z9Z103-F1
#
_entry.id   AF-A0A1Z9Z103-F1
#
_cell.length_a   1.000
_cell.length_b   1.000
_cell.length_c   1.000
_cell.angle_alpha   90.00
_cell.angle_beta   90.00
_cell.angle_gamma   90.00
#
_symmetry.space_group_name_H-M   'P 1'
#
loop_
_entity.id
_entity.type
_entity.pdbx_description
1 polymer ?
#
loop_
_entity_poly.entity_id
_entity_poly.type
_entity_poly.pdbx_seq_one_letter_code
_entity_poly.pdbx_strand_id
1 'polypeptide(L)'
;MIYIPYLLRSELIQIDPLLDIDWQMQLENIFASLDMDVKIEIDKQILRPKQIIWHRISNTFESKVDTSLQVLKFKLENPRMREVVSNILDSLQFIHQNNNVLFFADYIENVLKQIDEIVVEDDLKLLEEKESIRKVFLYHIAKIIRKKELVIVDNIRHLTADQVKNFILEVYIKHQILGYWYRPLSSFEVQQEKHFFFKYYIRKEQKIRKFAVVKTSRYYFFLAPGKKVEENIYSIRRFLTEQVIEYNNKTYIFGLVLPLNPAAEKSYIDWFKSLMEKMVTIEYKVHKTVIDIVAQMEFSFSQEITPLFIEPIALTEKNLDLVISNHILNIENVIVEKILTPLKRALEQDLTHQDEYDFVFHSLRNMFQEMLNCFDVFKQQPLLIFNHKIQEFGYRLLSYLKLLERRRDELFVPLSAEEYKIVNRRAQAPIEALYHAIQHKLEQYLALQLELKEVERTRVKRSNGGMFSAFLPKQKVQKSYGDLFHDAMLLKKMAYQDLLFIPRQYKKYCVMIQDENLMSIQGCETYYAFSNGENGINLLPILFHIQNDLTDFSIEKIFTTLNQAMVTYNPFSPQKDDGFFIES
;
A
#
# COMPACT_ATOMS: atom_id res chain seq x y z
N MET A 1 -6.26 5.67 -28.34
CA MET A 1 -6.50 4.65 -27.29
C MET A 1 -7.80 5.01 -26.62
N ILE A 2 -8.74 4.07 -26.51
CA ILE A 2 -10.07 4.34 -25.95
C ILE A 2 -9.98 4.31 -24.42
N TYR A 3 -10.58 5.32 -23.78
CA TYR A 3 -10.56 5.47 -22.33
C TYR A 3 -11.61 4.57 -21.68
N ILE A 4 -11.19 3.71 -20.74
CA ILE A 4 -12.10 2.96 -19.86
C ILE A 4 -12.43 3.88 -18.68
N PRO A 5 -13.71 4.25 -18.47
CA PRO A 5 -14.12 5.13 -17.38
C PRO A 5 -13.65 4.67 -16.01
N TYR A 6 -13.29 5.61 -15.13
CA TYR A 6 -12.80 5.32 -13.78
C TYR A 6 -13.66 4.30 -13.02
N LEU A 7 -14.99 4.55 -12.90
CA LEU A 7 -15.90 3.67 -12.15
C LEU A 7 -15.94 2.24 -12.72
N LEU A 8 -15.90 2.12 -14.05
CA LEU A 8 -15.90 0.83 -14.73
C LEU A 8 -14.57 0.09 -14.49
N ARG A 9 -13.44 0.80 -14.62
CA ARG A 9 -12.11 0.24 -14.35
C ARG A 9 -11.98 -0.19 -12.88
N SER A 10 -12.45 0.65 -11.98
CA SER A 10 -12.57 0.40 -10.54
C SER A 10 -13.23 -0.96 -10.27
N GLU A 11 -14.42 -1.18 -10.82
CA GLU A 11 -15.16 -2.43 -10.65
C GLU A 11 -14.39 -3.64 -11.22
N LEU A 12 -13.86 -3.51 -12.44
CA LEU A 12 -13.17 -4.60 -13.13
C LEU A 12 -11.83 -5.01 -12.48
N ILE A 13 -11.07 -4.06 -11.91
CA ILE A 13 -9.78 -4.34 -11.24
C ILE A 13 -9.99 -5.18 -9.98
N GLN A 14 -11.14 -5.09 -9.32
CA GLN A 14 -11.39 -5.91 -8.13
C GLN A 14 -11.82 -7.33 -8.48
N ILE A 15 -12.26 -7.66 -9.70
CA ILE A 15 -12.76 -9.00 -10.02
C ILE A 15 -11.68 -10.09 -9.85
N ASP A 16 -11.93 -11.08 -9.00
CA ASP A 16 -11.10 -12.27 -8.79
C ASP A 16 -11.93 -13.55 -9.01
N PRO A 17 -11.70 -14.31 -10.09
CA PRO A 17 -12.45 -15.53 -10.42
C PRO A 17 -12.43 -16.62 -9.34
N LEU A 18 -11.38 -16.66 -8.52
CA LEU A 18 -11.23 -17.67 -7.46
C LEU A 18 -11.98 -17.30 -6.19
N LEU A 19 -12.35 -16.03 -6.00
CA LEU A 19 -13.05 -15.56 -4.80
C LEU A 19 -14.49 -15.17 -5.10
N ASP A 20 -14.69 -14.32 -6.11
CA ASP A 20 -15.98 -13.72 -6.42
C ASP A 20 -16.98 -14.78 -6.89
N ILE A 21 -18.15 -14.84 -6.25
CA ILE A 21 -19.10 -15.95 -6.45
C ILE A 21 -19.74 -15.87 -7.84
N ASP A 22 -20.20 -14.69 -8.25
CA ASP A 22 -20.92 -14.47 -9.51
C ASP A 22 -20.10 -13.67 -10.54
N TRP A 23 -18.77 -13.83 -10.52
CA TRP A 23 -17.86 -13.03 -11.36
C TRP A 23 -18.16 -13.11 -12.87
N GLN A 24 -18.60 -14.28 -13.37
CA GLN A 24 -18.98 -14.46 -14.78
C GLN A 24 -20.21 -13.63 -15.12
N MET A 25 -21.27 -13.77 -14.32
CA MET A 25 -22.52 -13.02 -14.51
C MET A 25 -22.29 -11.51 -14.37
N GLN A 26 -21.42 -11.08 -13.45
CA GLN A 26 -21.03 -9.69 -13.32
C GLN A 26 -20.36 -9.16 -14.60
N LEU A 27 -19.37 -9.89 -15.15
CA LEU A 27 -18.71 -9.52 -16.40
C LEU A 27 -19.68 -9.53 -17.60
N GLU A 28 -20.58 -10.51 -17.67
CA GLU A 28 -21.62 -10.60 -18.70
C GLU A 28 -22.53 -9.37 -18.68
N ASN A 29 -23.01 -8.98 -17.48
CA ASN A 29 -23.85 -7.80 -17.29
C ASN A 29 -23.11 -6.51 -17.66
N ILE A 30 -21.85 -6.38 -17.25
CA ILE A 30 -21.01 -5.23 -17.61
C ILE A 30 -20.87 -5.16 -19.14
N PHE A 31 -20.46 -6.26 -19.77
CA PHE A 31 -20.24 -6.31 -21.22
C PHE A 31 -21.54 -6.14 -22.01
N ALA A 32 -22.70 -6.54 -21.50
CA ALA A 32 -23.97 -6.38 -22.21
C ALA A 32 -24.24 -4.90 -22.60
N SER A 33 -23.80 -3.95 -21.77
CA SER A 33 -24.01 -2.51 -21.97
C SER A 33 -22.90 -1.74 -22.68
N LEU A 34 -21.79 -2.40 -23.06
CA LEU A 34 -20.59 -1.73 -23.57
C LEU A 34 -20.43 -1.86 -25.08
N ASP A 35 -19.82 -0.83 -25.68
CA ASP A 35 -19.39 -0.86 -27.08
C ASP A 35 -18.25 -1.86 -27.31
N MET A 36 -18.19 -2.42 -28.52
CA MET A 36 -17.21 -3.46 -28.87
C MET A 36 -15.76 -3.01 -28.63
N ASP A 37 -15.44 -1.76 -28.97
CA ASP A 37 -14.07 -1.25 -28.82
C ASP A 37 -13.65 -1.14 -27.35
N VAL A 38 -14.58 -0.74 -26.47
CA VAL A 38 -14.34 -0.69 -25.01
C VAL A 38 -14.12 -2.11 -24.46
N LYS A 39 -14.91 -3.09 -24.94
CA LYS A 39 -14.75 -4.50 -24.54
C LYS A 39 -13.38 -5.07 -24.93
N ILE A 40 -12.90 -4.78 -26.13
CA ILE A 40 -11.57 -5.22 -26.60
C ILE A 40 -10.49 -4.64 -25.69
N GLU A 41 -10.64 -3.37 -25.31
CA GLU A 41 -9.67 -2.72 -24.44
C GLU A 41 -9.70 -3.28 -23.01
N ILE A 42 -10.89 -3.57 -22.46
CA ILE A 42 -11.04 -4.26 -21.16
C ILE A 42 -10.40 -5.66 -21.20
N ASP A 43 -10.66 -6.43 -22.25
CA ASP A 43 -10.07 -7.77 -22.44
C ASP A 43 -8.54 -7.71 -22.40
N LYS A 44 -7.97 -6.79 -23.18
CA LYS A 44 -6.52 -6.61 -23.29
C LYS A 44 -5.88 -6.12 -21.99
N GLN A 45 -6.45 -5.09 -21.37
CA GLN A 45 -5.82 -4.39 -20.24
C GLN A 45 -6.09 -5.03 -18.88
N ILE A 46 -7.25 -5.67 -18.68
CA ILE A 46 -7.71 -6.08 -17.34
C ILE A 46 -7.96 -7.60 -17.28
N LEU A 47 -8.66 -8.19 -18.24
CA LEU A 47 -9.08 -9.60 -18.14
C LEU A 47 -7.93 -10.58 -18.41
N ARG A 48 -7.22 -10.43 -19.54
CA ARG A 48 -6.13 -11.35 -19.91
C ARG A 48 -5.01 -11.41 -18.87
N PRO A 49 -4.55 -10.30 -18.29
CA PRO A 49 -3.52 -10.38 -17.25
C PRO A 49 -3.98 -11.13 -15.99
N LYS A 50 -5.29 -11.13 -15.71
CA LYS A 50 -5.92 -11.94 -14.67
C LYS A 50 -6.23 -13.38 -15.11
N GLN A 51 -5.79 -13.78 -16.30
CA GLN A 51 -6.05 -15.09 -16.91
C GLN A 51 -7.55 -15.39 -17.07
N ILE A 52 -8.33 -14.34 -17.31
CA ILE A 52 -9.74 -14.43 -17.69
C ILE A 52 -9.81 -14.36 -19.22
N ILE A 53 -10.47 -15.34 -19.82
CA ILE A 53 -10.71 -15.44 -21.26
C ILE A 53 -12.13 -14.98 -21.55
N TRP A 54 -12.26 -14.02 -22.45
CA TRP A 54 -13.55 -13.59 -22.98
C TRP A 54 -13.86 -14.26 -24.33
N HIS A 55 -14.92 -15.05 -24.36
CA HIS A 55 -15.43 -15.71 -25.56
C HIS A 55 -16.37 -14.77 -26.31
N ARG A 56 -15.84 -14.05 -27.30
CA ARG A 56 -16.54 -12.94 -28.00
C ARG A 56 -17.89 -13.32 -28.62
N ILE A 57 -18.01 -14.53 -29.18
CA ILE A 57 -19.21 -14.97 -29.90
C ILE A 57 -20.37 -15.23 -28.92
N SER A 58 -20.09 -15.91 -27.81
CA SER A 58 -21.07 -16.25 -26.78
C SER A 58 -21.22 -15.17 -25.71
N ASN A 59 -20.31 -14.19 -25.68
CA ASN A 59 -20.16 -13.22 -24.59
C ASN A 59 -20.01 -13.86 -23.21
N THR A 60 -19.36 -15.03 -23.14
CA THR A 60 -19.12 -15.75 -21.88
C THR A 60 -17.67 -15.63 -21.43
N PHE A 61 -17.40 -15.94 -20.17
CA PHE A 61 -16.07 -15.80 -19.59
C PHE A 61 -15.60 -17.10 -18.94
N GLU A 62 -14.30 -17.38 -19.04
CA GLU A 62 -13.66 -18.56 -18.45
C GLU A 62 -12.37 -18.14 -17.74
N SER A 63 -12.08 -18.75 -16.57
CA SER A 63 -10.83 -18.51 -15.85
C SER A 63 -9.96 -19.76 -15.91
N LYS A 64 -8.67 -19.56 -16.19
CA LYS A 64 -7.65 -20.62 -16.16
C LYS A 64 -6.81 -20.63 -14.89
N VAL A 65 -7.15 -19.78 -13.91
CA VAL A 65 -6.39 -19.69 -12.67
C VAL A 65 -6.63 -20.96 -11.85
N ASP A 66 -5.55 -21.67 -11.51
CA ASP A 66 -5.60 -22.76 -10.55
C ASP A 66 -4.46 -22.64 -9.52
N THR A 67 -4.82 -22.91 -8.26
CA THR A 67 -3.91 -22.83 -7.10
C THR A 67 -4.04 -24.10 -6.26
N SER A 68 -2.90 -24.66 -5.87
CA SER A 68 -2.85 -25.91 -5.11
C SER A 68 -1.72 -25.88 -4.09
N LEU A 69 -2.06 -26.06 -2.81
CA LEU A 69 -1.09 -26.17 -1.72
C LEU A 69 -0.14 -27.35 -1.92
N GLN A 70 -0.63 -28.46 -2.48
CA GLN A 70 0.20 -29.63 -2.79
C GLN A 70 1.26 -29.29 -3.83
N VAL A 71 0.87 -28.59 -4.91
CA VAL A 71 1.83 -28.15 -5.94
C VAL A 71 2.81 -27.14 -5.38
N LEU A 72 2.35 -26.20 -4.53
CA LEU A 72 3.23 -25.22 -3.90
C LEU A 72 4.31 -25.89 -3.04
N LYS A 73 3.94 -26.90 -2.23
CA LYS A 73 4.89 -27.66 -1.39
C LYS A 73 6.10 -28.18 -2.17
N PHE A 74 5.92 -28.62 -3.42
CA PHE A 74 7.02 -29.11 -4.26
C PHE A 74 7.85 -28.00 -4.92
N LYS A 75 7.33 -26.77 -4.99
CA LYS A 75 8.02 -25.61 -5.56
C LYS A 75 8.88 -24.84 -4.54
N LEU A 76 8.57 -24.96 -3.24
CA LEU A 76 9.32 -24.29 -2.18
C LEU A 76 10.73 -24.88 -2.05
N GLU A 77 11.74 -24.01 -2.06
CA GLU A 77 13.14 -24.34 -1.88
C GLU A 77 13.43 -24.62 -0.39
N ASN A 78 12.89 -23.78 0.51
CA ASN A 78 13.20 -23.88 1.93
C ASN A 78 12.50 -25.07 2.63
N PRO A 79 13.25 -25.94 3.36
CA PRO A 79 12.68 -27.06 4.09
C PRO A 79 11.65 -26.68 5.17
N ARG A 80 11.88 -25.58 5.90
CA ARG A 80 10.97 -25.09 6.95
C ARG A 80 9.65 -24.62 6.34
N MET A 81 9.69 -23.94 5.20
CA MET A 81 8.49 -23.53 4.47
C MET A 81 7.69 -24.74 3.97
N ARG A 82 8.36 -25.80 3.51
CA ARG A 82 7.71 -27.08 3.16
C ARG A 82 7.06 -27.78 4.35
N GLU A 83 7.67 -27.71 5.52
CA GLU A 83 7.11 -28.24 6.77
C GLU A 83 5.84 -27.48 7.17
N VAL A 84 5.88 -26.14 7.13
CA VAL A 84 4.69 -25.30 7.37
C VAL A 84 3.53 -25.69 6.46
N VAL A 85 3.76 -25.83 5.14
CA VAL A 85 2.70 -26.25 4.22
C VAL A 85 2.19 -27.66 4.52
N SER A 86 3.05 -28.57 4.99
CA SER A 86 2.65 -29.91 5.40
C SER A 86 1.70 -29.87 6.60
N ASN A 87 2.06 -29.09 7.63
CA ASN A 87 1.22 -28.92 8.82
C ASN A 87 -0.13 -28.25 8.48
N ILE A 88 -0.14 -27.30 7.55
CA ILE A 88 -1.38 -26.71 7.03
C ILE A 88 -2.23 -27.79 6.34
N LEU A 89 -1.64 -28.59 5.45
CA LEU A 89 -2.36 -29.64 4.73
C LEU A 89 -2.97 -30.68 5.68
N ASP A 90 -2.24 -31.08 6.72
CA ASP A 90 -2.72 -32.05 7.70
C ASP A 90 -3.87 -31.49 8.55
N SER A 91 -3.77 -30.22 8.94
CA SER A 91 -4.80 -29.54 9.74
C SER A 91 -6.09 -29.22 8.97
N LEU A 92 -6.08 -29.20 7.63
CA LEU A 92 -7.30 -28.98 6.83
C LEU A 92 -8.39 -30.03 7.06
N GLN A 93 -8.03 -31.23 7.53
CA GLN A 93 -9.01 -32.27 7.88
C GLN A 93 -10.03 -31.78 8.93
N PHE A 94 -9.62 -30.93 9.87
CA PHE A 94 -10.50 -30.37 10.91
C PHE A 94 -11.60 -29.48 10.31
N ILE A 95 -11.27 -28.67 9.30
CA ILE A 95 -12.28 -27.88 8.58
C ILE A 95 -13.22 -28.79 7.81
N HIS A 96 -12.72 -29.83 7.16
CA HIS A 96 -13.56 -30.71 6.35
C HIS A 96 -14.66 -31.39 7.18
N GLN A 97 -14.39 -31.68 8.45
CA GLN A 97 -15.31 -32.36 9.36
C GLN A 97 -16.24 -31.42 10.14
N ASN A 98 -15.93 -30.12 10.26
CA ASN A 98 -16.70 -29.17 11.07
C ASN A 98 -17.52 -28.19 10.22
N ASN A 99 -18.81 -28.04 10.51
CA ASN A 99 -19.72 -27.12 9.80
C ASN A 99 -20.01 -25.82 10.57
N ASN A 100 -19.50 -25.69 11.81
CA ASN A 100 -19.68 -24.49 12.63
C ASN A 100 -18.86 -23.33 12.06
N VAL A 101 -19.54 -22.22 11.77
CA VAL A 101 -18.93 -21.06 11.13
C VAL A 101 -17.95 -20.28 12.03
N LEU A 102 -18.14 -20.30 13.35
CA LEU A 102 -17.19 -19.67 14.29
C LEU A 102 -15.89 -20.48 14.40
N PHE A 103 -15.99 -21.81 14.42
CA PHE A 103 -14.79 -22.67 14.36
C PHE A 103 -14.00 -22.42 13.07
N PHE A 104 -14.72 -22.27 11.96
CA PHE A 104 -14.13 -21.97 10.66
C PHE A 104 -13.42 -20.61 10.65
N ALA A 105 -14.03 -19.58 11.24
CA ALA A 105 -13.43 -18.26 11.43
C ALA A 105 -12.13 -18.34 12.24
N ASP A 106 -12.18 -19.01 13.39
CA ASP A 106 -11.04 -19.16 14.31
C ASP A 106 -9.88 -19.91 13.66
N TYR A 107 -10.17 -20.97 12.90
CA TYR A 107 -9.15 -21.71 12.18
C TYR A 107 -8.42 -20.82 11.18
N ILE A 108 -9.14 -20.13 10.29
CA ILE A 108 -8.50 -19.37 9.21
C ILE A 108 -7.68 -18.22 9.78
N GLU A 109 -8.27 -17.46 10.70
CA GLU A 109 -7.59 -16.32 11.33
C GLU A 109 -6.34 -16.77 12.10
N ASN A 110 -6.39 -17.93 12.76
CA ASN A 110 -5.23 -18.47 13.48
C ASN A 110 -4.13 -19.02 12.55
N VAL A 111 -4.48 -19.74 11.49
CA VAL A 111 -3.47 -20.24 10.53
C VAL A 111 -2.79 -19.07 9.82
N LEU A 112 -3.53 -18.03 9.44
CA LEU A 112 -2.94 -16.83 8.86
C LEU A 112 -1.99 -16.14 9.84
N LYS A 113 -2.39 -16.01 11.11
CA LYS A 113 -1.51 -15.45 12.15
C LYS A 113 -0.21 -16.24 12.26
N GLN A 114 -0.26 -17.58 12.22
CA GLN A 114 0.93 -18.42 12.26
C GLN A 114 1.83 -18.24 11.03
N ILE A 115 1.23 -18.09 9.84
CA ILE A 115 1.98 -17.77 8.61
C ILE A 115 2.67 -16.40 8.77
N ASP A 116 1.96 -15.41 9.30
CA ASP A 116 2.46 -14.04 9.50
C ASP A 116 3.60 -13.99 10.53
N GLU A 117 3.61 -14.90 11.51
CA GLU A 117 4.67 -15.04 12.52
C GLU A 117 5.94 -15.76 12.01
N ILE A 118 5.93 -16.31 10.78
CA ILE A 118 7.13 -16.90 10.18
C ILE A 118 8.20 -15.82 10.03
N VAL A 119 9.32 -16.05 10.73
CA VAL A 119 10.51 -15.20 10.67
C VAL A 119 11.23 -15.47 9.35
N VAL A 120 11.21 -14.48 8.46
CA VAL A 120 11.86 -14.50 7.14
C VAL A 120 13.16 -13.67 7.11
N GLU A 121 13.49 -13.00 8.23
CA GLU A 121 14.63 -12.08 8.35
C GLU A 121 14.75 -11.16 7.12
N ASP A 122 15.93 -11.11 6.50
CA ASP A 122 16.24 -10.30 5.33
C ASP A 122 16.40 -11.15 4.05
N ASP A 123 15.90 -12.39 4.09
CA ASP A 123 15.93 -13.27 2.94
C ASP A 123 14.70 -13.01 2.07
N LEU A 124 14.92 -12.24 0.99
CA LEU A 124 13.89 -11.91 0.01
C LEU A 124 13.19 -13.16 -0.53
N LYS A 125 13.92 -14.27 -0.69
CA LYS A 125 13.32 -15.53 -1.16
C LYS A 125 12.39 -16.13 -0.11
N LEU A 126 12.76 -16.09 1.17
CA LEU A 126 11.87 -16.57 2.25
C LEU A 126 10.62 -15.71 2.37
N LEU A 127 10.73 -14.41 2.14
CA LEU A 127 9.58 -13.52 2.09
C LEU A 127 8.64 -13.88 0.93
N GLU A 128 9.18 -14.08 -0.28
CA GLU A 128 8.40 -14.54 -1.45
C GLU A 128 7.72 -15.90 -1.21
N GLU A 129 8.42 -16.85 -0.57
CA GLU A 129 7.87 -18.15 -0.21
C GLU A 129 6.74 -18.02 0.81
N LYS A 130 6.91 -17.17 1.85
CA LYS A 130 5.88 -16.89 2.86
C LYS A 130 4.62 -16.29 2.23
N GLU A 131 4.76 -15.28 1.37
CA GLU A 131 3.62 -14.66 0.68
C GLU A 131 2.92 -15.66 -0.27
N SER A 132 3.69 -16.52 -0.93
CA SER A 132 3.15 -17.60 -1.75
C SER A 132 2.32 -18.59 -0.93
N ILE A 133 2.80 -18.99 0.25
CA ILE A 133 2.06 -19.86 1.19
C ILE A 133 0.76 -19.19 1.62
N ARG A 134 0.83 -17.94 2.08
CA ARG A 134 -0.32 -17.15 2.51
C ARG A 134 -1.40 -17.11 1.45
N LYS A 135 -1.03 -16.73 0.22
CA LYS A 135 -1.95 -16.58 -0.91
C LYS A 135 -2.57 -17.92 -1.34
N VAL A 136 -1.76 -18.97 -1.52
CA VAL A 136 -2.26 -20.27 -1.96
C VAL A 136 -3.14 -20.93 -0.89
N PHE A 137 -2.82 -20.76 0.40
CA PHE A 137 -3.67 -21.19 1.50
C PHE A 137 -5.05 -20.53 1.42
N LEU A 138 -5.11 -19.22 1.26
CA LEU A 138 -6.35 -18.46 1.18
C LEU A 138 -7.24 -18.88 0.01
N TYR A 139 -6.66 -19.07 -1.18
CA TYR A 139 -7.43 -19.60 -2.32
C TYR A 139 -7.88 -21.05 -2.13
N HIS A 140 -7.07 -21.87 -1.44
CA HIS A 140 -7.47 -23.23 -1.11
C HIS A 140 -8.68 -23.25 -0.16
N ILE A 141 -8.66 -22.39 0.86
CA ILE A 141 -9.79 -22.17 1.77
C ILE A 141 -11.03 -21.69 0.99
N ALA A 142 -10.88 -20.76 0.05
CA ALA A 142 -11.99 -20.30 -0.78
C ALA A 142 -12.69 -21.45 -1.53
N LYS A 143 -11.91 -22.38 -2.10
CA LYS A 143 -12.44 -23.60 -2.75
C LYS A 143 -13.25 -24.48 -1.79
N ILE A 144 -12.82 -24.58 -0.52
CA ILE A 144 -13.53 -25.36 0.51
C ILE A 144 -14.86 -24.68 0.86
N ILE A 145 -14.85 -23.38 1.16
CA ILE A 145 -16.04 -22.61 1.59
C ILE A 145 -17.16 -22.68 0.57
N ARG A 146 -16.81 -22.53 -0.71
CA ARG A 146 -17.78 -22.55 -1.82
C ARG A 146 -18.66 -23.80 -1.78
N LYS A 147 -18.10 -24.95 -1.41
CA LYS A 147 -18.78 -26.26 -1.36
C LYS A 147 -19.34 -26.63 0.02
N LYS A 148 -18.97 -25.88 1.07
CA LYS A 148 -19.27 -26.22 2.46
C LYS A 148 -20.70 -25.82 2.84
N GLU A 149 -21.42 -26.63 3.60
CA GLU A 149 -22.66 -26.19 4.26
C GLU A 149 -22.31 -25.64 5.64
N LEU A 150 -22.55 -24.34 5.85
CA LEU A 150 -22.20 -23.65 7.09
C LEU A 150 -23.42 -23.53 8.00
N VAL A 151 -23.26 -23.93 9.25
CA VAL A 151 -24.24 -23.69 10.31
C VAL A 151 -23.97 -22.32 10.90
N ILE A 152 -24.93 -21.41 10.73
CA ILE A 152 -24.85 -20.03 11.21
C ILE A 152 -25.49 -19.95 12.59
N VAL A 153 -24.84 -19.21 13.50
CA VAL A 153 -25.36 -18.97 14.85
C VAL A 153 -26.49 -17.94 14.75
N ASP A 154 -27.61 -18.22 15.43
CA ASP A 154 -28.74 -17.28 15.53
C ASP A 154 -28.30 -15.95 16.14
N ASN A 155 -28.73 -14.87 15.53
CA ASN A 155 -28.35 -13.51 15.91
C ASN A 155 -29.43 -12.50 15.47
N ILE A 156 -29.39 -11.26 15.96
CA ILE A 156 -30.45 -10.26 15.66
C ILE A 156 -30.47 -9.83 14.19
N ARG A 157 -29.39 -10.10 13.46
CA ARG A 157 -29.23 -9.79 12.04
C ARG A 157 -29.79 -10.88 11.13
N HIS A 158 -30.10 -12.06 11.66
CA HIS A 158 -30.57 -13.23 10.92
C HIS A 158 -29.70 -13.52 9.68
N LEU A 159 -28.38 -13.54 9.87
CA LEU A 159 -27.42 -13.77 8.78
C LEU A 159 -27.66 -15.13 8.12
N THR A 160 -27.67 -15.15 6.78
CA THR A 160 -27.80 -16.40 6.02
C THR A 160 -26.44 -17.02 5.71
N ALA A 161 -26.41 -18.33 5.45
CA ALA A 161 -25.19 -19.01 5.05
C ALA A 161 -24.59 -18.43 3.75
N ASP A 162 -25.44 -17.96 2.83
CA ASP A 162 -25.00 -17.31 1.59
C ASP A 162 -24.29 -15.97 1.85
N GLN A 163 -24.88 -15.12 2.69
CA GLN A 163 -24.28 -13.84 3.09
C GLN A 163 -22.93 -14.03 3.77
N VAL A 164 -22.83 -15.03 4.66
CA VAL A 164 -21.59 -15.34 5.37
C VAL A 164 -20.53 -15.90 4.44
N LYS A 165 -20.88 -16.80 3.52
CA LYS A 165 -19.93 -17.29 2.49
C LYS A 165 -19.41 -16.15 1.63
N ASN A 166 -20.31 -15.27 1.16
CA ASN A 166 -19.92 -14.12 0.36
C ASN A 166 -19.00 -13.17 1.14
N PHE A 167 -19.29 -12.91 2.41
CA PHE A 167 -18.41 -12.15 3.29
C PHE A 167 -17.01 -12.76 3.40
N ILE A 168 -16.92 -14.07 3.69
CA ILE A 168 -15.61 -14.70 3.87
C ILE A 168 -14.81 -14.65 2.55
N LEU A 169 -15.44 -14.90 1.41
CA LEU A 169 -14.76 -14.97 0.10
C LEU A 169 -14.37 -13.58 -0.42
N GLU A 170 -15.34 -12.68 -0.55
CA GLU A 170 -15.19 -11.41 -1.27
C GLU A 170 -14.82 -10.24 -0.36
N VAL A 171 -14.97 -10.42 0.95
CA VAL A 171 -14.56 -9.41 1.94
C VAL A 171 -13.28 -9.84 2.65
N TYR A 172 -13.35 -10.87 3.49
CA TYR A 172 -12.22 -11.24 4.33
C TYR A 172 -11.04 -11.78 3.53
N ILE A 173 -11.20 -12.87 2.76
CA ILE A 173 -10.10 -13.51 2.03
C ILE A 173 -9.49 -12.53 1.03
N LYS A 174 -10.34 -11.84 0.26
CA LYS A 174 -9.91 -10.83 -0.69
C LYS A 174 -9.10 -9.71 -0.03
N HIS A 175 -9.53 -9.24 1.15
CA HIS A 175 -8.75 -8.31 1.95
C HIS A 175 -7.40 -8.89 2.39
N GLN A 176 -7.36 -10.15 2.85
CA GLN A 176 -6.13 -10.80 3.28
C GLN A 176 -5.11 -10.99 2.14
N ILE A 177 -5.58 -11.14 0.89
CA ILE A 177 -4.73 -11.27 -0.30
C ILE A 177 -4.28 -9.90 -0.83
N LEU A 178 -5.16 -8.91 -0.88
CA LEU A 178 -4.87 -7.61 -1.47
C LEU A 178 -4.22 -6.62 -0.49
N GLY A 179 -4.37 -6.83 0.83
CA GLY A 179 -3.80 -5.95 1.86
C GLY A 179 -4.25 -4.51 1.70
N TYR A 180 -3.30 -3.57 1.60
CA TYR A 180 -3.57 -2.14 1.39
C TYR A 180 -4.21 -1.84 0.03
N TRP A 181 -4.23 -2.79 -0.92
CA TRP A 181 -4.90 -2.63 -2.21
C TRP A 181 -6.35 -3.15 -2.20
N TYR A 182 -6.80 -3.68 -1.05
CA TYR A 182 -8.20 -4.03 -0.86
C TYR A 182 -9.08 -2.78 -0.79
N ARG A 183 -10.17 -2.78 -1.55
CA ARG A 183 -10.88 -1.55 -1.88
C ARG A 183 -12.33 -1.53 -1.42
N PRO A 184 -12.63 -1.02 -0.21
CA PRO A 184 -13.96 -0.52 0.07
C PRO A 184 -14.29 0.63 -0.90
N LEU A 185 -15.59 0.86 -1.14
CA LEU A 185 -16.04 1.98 -1.94
C LEU A 185 -15.57 3.30 -1.33
N SER A 186 -14.90 4.10 -2.15
CA SER A 186 -14.53 5.48 -1.82
C SER A 186 -15.77 6.34 -1.55
N SER A 187 -15.57 7.45 -0.86
CA SER A 187 -16.61 8.46 -0.63
C SER A 187 -17.20 8.95 -1.95
N PHE A 188 -16.36 9.06 -3.00
CA PHE A 188 -16.80 9.34 -4.37
C PHE A 188 -17.70 8.23 -4.92
N GLU A 189 -17.30 6.96 -4.85
CA GLU A 189 -18.09 5.85 -5.40
C GLU A 189 -19.42 5.66 -4.68
N VAL A 190 -19.46 5.81 -3.35
CA VAL A 190 -20.70 5.81 -2.57
C VAL A 190 -21.66 6.93 -3.03
N GLN A 191 -21.12 8.07 -3.47
CA GLN A 191 -21.92 9.15 -4.04
C GLN A 191 -22.43 8.87 -5.46
N GLN A 192 -21.78 7.98 -6.20
CA GLN A 192 -22.20 7.54 -7.53
C GLN A 192 -23.21 6.38 -7.49
N GLU A 193 -23.34 5.69 -6.35
CA GLU A 193 -24.34 4.62 -6.20
C GLU A 193 -25.77 5.15 -6.37
N LYS A 194 -26.46 4.60 -7.39
CA LYS A 194 -27.76 5.11 -7.88
C LYS A 194 -28.92 4.75 -6.95
N HIS A 195 -28.76 3.75 -6.09
CA HIS A 195 -29.83 3.24 -5.26
C HIS A 195 -30.38 4.32 -4.31
N PHE A 196 -31.70 4.48 -4.20
CA PHE A 196 -32.32 5.56 -3.42
C PHE A 196 -31.87 5.54 -1.95
N PHE A 197 -31.69 4.34 -1.40
CA PHE A 197 -31.25 4.13 -0.03
C PHE A 197 -29.86 4.71 0.23
N PHE A 198 -28.98 4.68 -0.78
CA PHE A 198 -27.67 5.32 -0.70
C PHE A 198 -27.81 6.83 -0.63
N LYS A 199 -28.57 7.41 -1.56
CA LYS A 199 -28.78 8.86 -1.66
C LYS A 199 -29.37 9.47 -0.37
N TYR A 200 -30.37 8.82 0.23
CA TYR A 200 -31.15 9.43 1.30
C TYR A 200 -30.82 8.93 2.72
N TYR A 201 -30.17 7.77 2.87
CA TYR A 201 -29.92 7.19 4.19
C TYR A 201 -28.44 6.84 4.41
N ILE A 202 -27.87 5.93 3.61
CA ILE A 202 -26.50 5.41 3.85
C ILE A 202 -25.46 6.54 3.86
N ARG A 203 -25.51 7.49 2.92
CA ARG A 203 -24.55 8.62 2.89
C ARG A 203 -24.58 9.48 4.15
N LYS A 204 -25.77 9.63 4.76
CA LYS A 204 -25.92 10.39 6.02
C LYS A 204 -25.37 9.58 7.20
N GLU A 205 -25.75 8.31 7.29
CA GLU A 205 -25.29 7.43 8.37
C GLU A 205 -23.78 7.19 8.30
N GLN A 206 -23.19 7.08 7.10
CA GLN A 206 -21.75 6.90 6.94
C GLN A 206 -20.94 8.08 7.50
N LYS A 207 -21.44 9.32 7.35
CA LYS A 207 -20.79 10.51 7.93
C LYS A 207 -20.80 10.49 9.45
N ILE A 208 -21.85 9.93 10.05
CA ILE A 208 -22.03 9.88 11.51
C ILE A 208 -21.28 8.70 12.11
N ARG A 209 -21.42 7.51 11.52
CA ARG A 209 -20.95 6.24 12.08
C ARG A 209 -19.57 5.81 11.55
N LYS A 210 -19.10 6.44 10.47
CA LYS A 210 -17.78 6.20 9.84
C LYS A 210 -17.53 4.72 9.49
N PHE A 211 -18.57 4.01 9.05
CA PHE A 211 -18.43 2.63 8.56
C PHE A 211 -17.82 2.57 7.16
N ALA A 212 -17.11 1.48 6.87
CA ALA A 212 -16.67 1.15 5.52
C ALA A 212 -17.81 0.51 4.71
N VAL A 213 -17.87 0.77 3.40
CA VAL A 213 -18.83 0.15 2.48
C VAL A 213 -18.06 -0.76 1.54
N VAL A 214 -18.37 -2.04 1.51
CA VAL A 214 -17.77 -3.01 0.60
C VAL A 214 -18.85 -3.51 -0.34
N LYS A 215 -18.63 -3.38 -1.65
CA LYS A 215 -19.49 -3.93 -2.69
C LYS A 215 -18.93 -5.26 -3.17
N THR A 216 -19.75 -6.30 -3.14
CA THR A 216 -19.44 -7.64 -3.66
C THR A 216 -20.32 -7.96 -4.85
N SER A 217 -20.16 -9.16 -5.42
CA SER A 217 -21.00 -9.63 -6.53
C SER A 217 -22.49 -9.75 -6.18
N ARG A 218 -22.85 -9.84 -4.89
CA ARG A 218 -24.24 -10.05 -4.42
C ARG A 218 -24.74 -9.04 -3.39
N TYR A 219 -23.86 -8.40 -2.63
CA TYR A 219 -24.24 -7.59 -1.47
C TYR A 219 -23.39 -6.32 -1.33
N TYR A 220 -23.96 -5.35 -0.62
CA TYR A 220 -23.21 -4.33 0.10
C TYR A 220 -23.02 -4.78 1.55
N PHE A 221 -21.78 -4.74 2.03
CA PHE A 221 -21.45 -4.91 3.43
C PHE A 221 -21.07 -3.56 4.05
N PHE A 222 -21.67 -3.23 5.19
CA PHE A 222 -21.36 -2.04 5.96
C PHE A 222 -20.62 -2.47 7.23
N LEU A 223 -19.36 -2.07 7.37
CA LEU A 223 -18.48 -2.57 8.44
C LEU A 223 -18.15 -1.45 9.41
N ALA A 224 -18.51 -1.68 10.67
CA ALA A 224 -18.24 -0.75 11.75
C ALA A 224 -16.73 -0.48 11.86
N PRO A 225 -16.31 0.75 12.17
CA PRO A 225 -14.91 1.07 12.38
C PRO A 225 -14.33 0.29 13.57
N GLY A 226 -13.02 0.03 13.57
CA GLY A 226 -12.30 -0.52 14.72
C GLY A 226 -12.25 0.48 15.86
N LYS A 227 -12.32 0.02 17.12
CA LYS A 227 -12.05 0.88 18.28
C LYS A 227 -10.56 1.12 18.46
N LYS A 228 -9.76 0.15 18.04
CA LYS A 228 -8.30 0.22 17.99
C LYS A 228 -7.83 -0.01 16.57
N VAL A 229 -6.64 0.47 16.27
CA VAL A 229 -6.05 0.43 14.93
C VAL A 229 -5.70 -0.99 14.52
N GLU A 230 -5.34 -1.82 15.50
CA GLU A 230 -5.00 -3.22 15.28
C GLU A 230 -6.25 -4.10 15.04
N GLU A 231 -7.45 -3.57 15.26
CA GLU A 231 -8.68 -4.31 15.00
C GLU A 231 -8.94 -4.40 13.49
N ASN A 232 -8.77 -5.60 12.94
CA ASN A 232 -9.15 -5.89 11.57
C ASN A 232 -10.68 -5.79 11.41
N ILE A 233 -11.16 -4.73 10.77
CA ILE A 233 -12.58 -4.49 10.57
C ILE A 233 -13.26 -5.55 9.68
N TYR A 234 -12.47 -6.26 8.88
CA TYR A 234 -12.91 -7.30 7.95
C TYR A 234 -12.90 -8.70 8.57
N SER A 235 -12.50 -8.87 9.83
CA SER A 235 -12.46 -10.18 10.52
C SER A 235 -13.79 -10.93 10.41
N ILE A 236 -13.70 -12.23 10.12
CA ILE A 236 -14.84 -13.14 10.05
C ILE A 236 -15.48 -13.22 11.43
N ARG A 237 -14.67 -13.44 12.47
CA ARG A 237 -15.17 -13.56 13.85
C ARG A 237 -15.87 -12.28 14.29
N ARG A 238 -15.29 -11.13 13.99
CA ARG A 238 -15.89 -9.81 14.28
C ARG A 238 -17.22 -9.63 13.55
N PHE A 239 -17.29 -9.99 12.27
CA PHE A 239 -18.53 -9.91 11.50
C PHE A 239 -19.62 -10.82 12.07
N LEU A 240 -19.29 -12.05 12.50
CA LEU A 240 -20.27 -13.01 13.01
C LEU A 240 -20.79 -12.71 14.41
N THR A 241 -19.99 -12.02 15.23
CA THR A 241 -20.31 -11.78 16.64
C THR A 241 -21.15 -10.53 16.87
N GLU A 242 -21.87 -10.51 17.99
CA GLU A 242 -22.63 -9.37 18.48
C GLU A 242 -22.18 -9.08 19.91
N GLN A 243 -22.02 -7.81 20.26
CA GLN A 243 -21.63 -7.41 21.61
C GLN A 243 -22.89 -7.13 22.43
N VAL A 244 -23.21 -8.01 23.36
CA VAL A 244 -24.31 -7.83 24.31
C VAL A 244 -23.77 -7.15 25.57
N ILE A 245 -24.29 -5.97 25.90
CA ILE A 245 -24.02 -5.31 27.17
C ILE A 245 -25.15 -5.67 28.13
N GLU A 246 -24.87 -6.62 29.03
CA GLU A 246 -25.87 -7.20 29.95
C GLU A 246 -26.55 -6.14 30.82
N TYR A 247 -25.81 -5.13 31.30
CA TYR A 247 -26.32 -4.11 32.21
C TYR A 247 -27.46 -3.25 31.64
N ASN A 248 -27.49 -3.03 30.32
CA ASN A 248 -28.51 -2.20 29.66
C ASN A 248 -29.29 -2.96 28.57
N ASN A 249 -29.09 -4.28 28.48
CA ASN A 249 -29.67 -5.16 27.47
C ASN A 249 -29.53 -4.62 26.04
N LYS A 250 -28.43 -3.93 25.73
CA LYS A 250 -28.14 -3.42 24.38
C LYS A 250 -27.24 -4.40 23.64
N THR A 251 -27.65 -4.73 22.43
CA THR A 251 -26.84 -5.50 21.49
C THR A 251 -26.25 -4.55 20.45
N TYR A 252 -24.93 -4.61 20.29
CA TYR A 252 -24.21 -3.89 19.26
C TYR A 252 -23.69 -4.84 18.19
N ILE A 253 -23.67 -4.35 16.95
CA ILE A 253 -23.25 -5.14 15.79
C ILE A 253 -22.05 -4.50 15.09
N PHE A 254 -21.22 -5.34 14.46
CA PHE A 254 -20.02 -4.91 13.75
C PHE A 254 -20.17 -4.86 12.23
N GLY A 255 -21.24 -5.44 11.69
CA GLY A 255 -21.46 -5.46 10.25
C GLY A 255 -22.92 -5.68 9.87
N LEU A 256 -23.30 -5.08 8.75
CA LEU A 256 -24.61 -5.22 8.10
C LEU A 256 -24.48 -5.65 6.65
N VAL A 257 -25.53 -6.28 6.15
CA VAL A 257 -25.62 -6.79 4.77
C VAL A 257 -26.86 -6.23 4.11
N LEU A 258 -26.71 -5.74 2.89
CA LEU A 258 -27.79 -5.25 2.04
C LEU A 258 -27.64 -5.88 0.64
N PRO A 259 -28.67 -6.56 0.09
CA PRO A 259 -28.62 -7.03 -1.30
C PRO A 259 -28.35 -5.88 -2.28
N LEU A 260 -27.70 -6.15 -3.41
CA LEU A 260 -27.47 -5.10 -4.44
C LEU A 260 -28.79 -4.49 -4.96
N ASN A 261 -29.85 -5.31 -5.00
CA ASN A 261 -31.22 -4.93 -5.31
C ASN A 261 -32.11 -5.24 -4.10
N PRO A 262 -32.11 -4.40 -3.06
CA PRO A 262 -32.87 -4.68 -1.85
C PRO A 262 -34.38 -4.59 -2.13
N ALA A 263 -35.17 -5.38 -1.39
CA ALA A 263 -36.61 -5.30 -1.45
C ALA A 263 -37.07 -3.87 -1.07
N ALA A 264 -37.97 -3.30 -1.87
CA ALA A 264 -38.57 -1.99 -1.60
C ALA A 264 -39.63 -2.04 -0.48
N GLU A 265 -39.77 -3.18 0.20
CA GLU A 265 -40.73 -3.37 1.29
C GLU A 265 -40.37 -2.52 2.50
N LYS A 266 -41.37 -1.78 2.99
CA LYS A 266 -41.20 -0.88 4.13
C LYS A 266 -40.71 -1.61 5.39
N SER A 267 -41.22 -2.82 5.65
CA SER A 267 -40.83 -3.69 6.77
C SER A 267 -39.32 -4.00 6.76
N TYR A 268 -38.78 -4.37 5.60
CA TYR A 268 -37.36 -4.67 5.44
C TYR A 268 -36.49 -3.42 5.68
N ILE A 269 -36.90 -2.27 5.12
CA ILE A 269 -36.18 -1.01 5.29
C ILE A 269 -36.17 -0.56 6.76
N ASP A 270 -37.33 -0.63 7.44
CA ASP A 270 -37.44 -0.22 8.84
C ASP A 270 -36.64 -1.15 9.77
N TRP A 271 -36.66 -2.46 9.50
CA TRP A 271 -35.79 -3.44 10.17
C TRP A 271 -34.31 -3.11 9.96
N PHE A 272 -33.87 -2.88 8.72
CA PHE A 272 -32.47 -2.55 8.43
C PHE A 272 -32.02 -1.27 9.15
N LYS A 273 -32.85 -0.22 9.16
CA LYS A 273 -32.56 1.03 9.90
C LYS A 273 -32.40 0.77 11.39
N SER A 274 -33.27 -0.06 11.97
CA SER A 274 -33.17 -0.43 13.39
C SER A 274 -31.86 -1.16 13.72
N LEU A 275 -31.32 -1.94 12.78
CA LEU A 275 -30.02 -2.56 12.95
C LEU A 275 -28.87 -1.57 12.76
N MET A 276 -28.97 -0.64 11.82
CA MET A 276 -27.97 0.44 11.62
C MET A 276 -27.79 1.26 12.91
N GLU A 277 -28.87 1.51 13.64
CA GLU A 277 -28.81 2.19 14.94
C GLU A 277 -27.97 1.45 15.99
N LYS A 278 -27.94 0.11 15.91
CA LYS A 278 -27.16 -0.78 16.78
C LYS A 278 -25.71 -0.96 16.33
N MET A 279 -25.31 -0.39 15.19
CA MET A 279 -23.91 -0.48 14.72
C MET A 279 -22.97 0.23 15.69
N VAL A 280 -21.86 -0.42 16.04
CA VAL A 280 -20.81 0.20 16.84
C VAL A 280 -20.29 1.46 16.15
N THR A 281 -20.23 2.56 16.88
CA THR A 281 -19.64 3.82 16.46
C THR A 281 -18.40 4.11 17.28
N ILE A 282 -17.54 5.01 16.80
CA ILE A 282 -16.51 5.58 17.65
C ILE A 282 -17.10 6.81 18.35
N GLU A 283 -17.53 6.64 19.60
CA GLU A 283 -18.02 7.74 20.44
C GLU A 283 -16.82 8.55 20.94
N TYR A 284 -16.37 9.52 20.14
CA TYR A 284 -15.32 10.42 20.59
C TYR A 284 -15.90 11.68 21.25
N LYS A 285 -15.38 12.06 22.41
CA LYS A 285 -15.60 13.38 23.01
C LYS A 285 -14.70 14.42 22.34
N VAL A 286 -14.85 14.66 21.03
CA VAL A 286 -13.96 15.55 20.28
C VAL A 286 -14.51 16.98 20.26
N HIS A 287 -13.65 17.98 20.48
CA HIS A 287 -14.05 19.38 20.37
C HIS A 287 -14.42 19.74 18.93
N LYS A 288 -15.38 20.64 18.77
CA LYS A 288 -15.87 21.07 17.44
C LYS A 288 -14.74 21.57 16.53
N THR A 289 -13.75 22.28 17.06
CA THR A 289 -12.59 22.77 16.29
C THR A 289 -11.84 21.63 15.60
N VAL A 290 -11.62 20.52 16.30
CA VAL A 290 -10.92 19.35 15.74
C VAL A 290 -11.78 18.64 14.69
N ILE A 291 -13.10 18.56 14.93
CA ILE A 291 -14.06 18.05 13.93
C ILE A 291 -14.00 18.91 12.66
N ASP A 292 -13.99 20.23 12.79
CA ASP A 292 -13.97 21.16 11.67
C ASP A 292 -12.64 21.07 10.88
N ILE A 293 -11.50 20.91 11.57
CA ILE A 293 -10.19 20.68 10.92
C ILE A 293 -10.21 19.40 10.09
N VAL A 294 -10.67 18.29 10.68
CA VAL A 294 -10.78 17.00 9.97
C VAL A 294 -11.77 17.07 8.82
N ALA A 295 -12.92 17.72 9.01
CA ALA A 295 -13.90 17.90 7.96
C ALA A 295 -13.35 18.71 6.78
N GLN A 296 -12.50 19.72 7.04
CA GLN A 296 -11.84 20.48 5.98
C GLN A 296 -10.83 19.62 5.21
N MET A 297 -10.04 18.79 5.90
CA MET A 297 -9.13 17.83 5.23
C MET A 297 -9.92 16.82 4.38
N GLU A 298 -11.00 16.24 4.93
CA GLU A 298 -11.88 15.31 4.20
C GLU A 298 -12.54 15.99 2.97
N PHE A 299 -12.91 17.26 3.11
CA PHE A 299 -13.46 18.05 2.01
C PHE A 299 -12.43 18.29 0.90
N SER A 300 -11.24 18.80 1.24
CA SER A 300 -10.16 19.02 0.26
C SER A 300 -9.71 17.71 -0.38
N PHE A 301 -9.67 16.61 0.37
CA PHE A 301 -9.42 15.29 -0.20
C PHE A 301 -10.45 14.96 -1.29
N SER A 302 -11.74 15.06 -0.97
CA SER A 302 -12.81 14.72 -1.92
C SER A 302 -12.92 15.66 -3.12
N GLN A 303 -12.65 16.96 -2.95
CA GLN A 303 -12.93 17.98 -3.97
C GLN A 303 -11.69 18.39 -4.78
N GLU A 304 -10.48 18.21 -4.23
CA GLU A 304 -9.24 18.67 -4.87
C GLU A 304 -8.31 17.49 -5.21
N ILE A 305 -8.15 16.51 -4.32
CA ILE A 305 -7.21 15.39 -4.53
C ILE A 305 -7.83 14.25 -5.33
N THR A 306 -9.03 13.79 -4.95
CA THR A 306 -9.72 12.68 -5.64
C THR A 306 -9.88 12.92 -7.16
N PRO A 307 -10.29 14.12 -7.63
CA PRO A 307 -10.41 14.39 -9.06
C PRO A 307 -9.09 14.21 -9.83
N LEU A 308 -7.93 14.52 -9.24
CA LEU A 308 -6.62 14.36 -9.88
C LEU A 308 -6.27 12.89 -10.17
N PHE A 309 -6.91 11.93 -9.50
CA PHE A 309 -6.77 10.50 -9.79
C PHE A 309 -7.83 9.97 -10.78
N ILE A 310 -8.97 10.65 -10.90
CA ILE A 310 -10.10 10.21 -11.73
C ILE A 310 -9.95 10.75 -13.15
N GLU A 311 -9.51 12.00 -13.28
CA GLU A 311 -9.37 12.66 -14.57
C GLU A 311 -8.24 12.03 -15.41
N PRO A 312 -8.47 11.77 -16.71
CA PRO A 312 -7.42 11.27 -17.58
C PRO A 312 -6.35 12.36 -17.76
N ILE A 313 -5.08 11.95 -17.76
CA ILE A 313 -3.97 12.88 -18.05
C ILE A 313 -4.09 13.37 -19.50
N ALA A 314 -4.25 14.68 -19.66
CA ALA A 314 -4.29 15.33 -20.96
C ALA A 314 -2.88 15.35 -21.57
N LEU A 315 -2.72 14.72 -22.73
CA LEU A 315 -1.47 14.76 -23.51
C LEU A 315 -1.38 16.08 -24.28
N THR A 316 -1.01 17.16 -23.60
CA THR A 316 -0.80 18.48 -24.22
C THR A 316 0.63 18.67 -24.72
N GLU A 317 1.61 17.96 -24.15
CA GLU A 317 3.04 18.10 -24.48
C GLU A 317 3.62 16.88 -25.21
N LYS A 318 4.75 17.08 -25.91
CA LYS A 318 5.48 16.00 -26.61
C LYS A 318 6.22 15.04 -25.66
N ASN A 319 6.42 15.40 -24.39
CA ASN A 319 7.16 14.59 -23.41
C ASN A 319 6.23 14.04 -22.33
N LEU A 320 5.82 12.78 -22.49
CA LEU A 320 4.96 12.06 -21.56
C LEU A 320 5.51 12.04 -20.12
N ASP A 321 6.82 11.84 -19.95
CA ASP A 321 7.43 11.77 -18.61
C ASP A 321 7.40 13.11 -17.89
N LEU A 322 7.52 14.22 -18.62
CA LEU A 322 7.41 15.56 -18.04
C LEU A 322 5.98 15.83 -17.56
N VAL A 323 4.98 15.53 -18.40
CA VAL A 323 3.56 15.67 -18.04
C VAL A 323 3.22 14.83 -16.81
N ILE A 324 3.65 13.57 -16.79
CA ILE A 324 3.44 12.68 -15.63
C ILE A 324 4.13 13.24 -14.38
N SER A 325 5.36 13.72 -14.49
CA SER A 325 6.10 14.28 -13.36
C SER A 325 5.40 15.52 -12.79
N ASN A 326 4.94 16.41 -13.64
CA ASN A 326 4.21 17.62 -13.23
C ASN A 326 2.87 17.27 -12.58
N HIS A 327 2.16 16.26 -13.10
CA HIS A 327 0.92 15.78 -12.51
C HIS A 327 1.12 15.19 -11.12
N ILE A 328 2.13 14.33 -10.96
CA ILE A 328 2.51 13.76 -9.65
C ILE A 328 2.88 14.87 -8.66
N LEU A 329 3.72 15.83 -9.10
CA LEU A 329 4.14 16.95 -8.27
C LEU A 329 2.95 17.82 -7.83
N ASN A 330 1.98 18.05 -8.73
CA ASN A 330 0.75 18.75 -8.39
C ASN A 330 -0.04 18.02 -7.31
N ILE A 331 -0.26 16.71 -7.48
CA ILE A 331 -0.94 15.88 -6.47
C ILE A 331 -0.22 15.97 -5.12
N GLU A 332 1.10 15.80 -5.12
CA GLU A 332 1.92 15.84 -3.90
C GLU A 332 1.84 17.20 -3.20
N ASN A 333 1.92 18.29 -3.94
CA ASN A 333 1.80 19.64 -3.38
C ASN A 333 0.43 19.85 -2.73
N VAL A 334 -0.66 19.41 -3.37
CA VAL A 334 -2.00 19.52 -2.80
C VAL A 334 -2.14 18.65 -1.55
N ILE A 335 -1.57 17.44 -1.53
CA ILE A 335 -1.54 16.59 -0.32
C ILE A 335 -0.81 17.29 0.82
N VAL A 336 0.38 17.82 0.56
CA VAL A 336 1.20 18.52 1.57
C VAL A 336 0.48 19.76 2.10
N GLU A 337 -0.09 20.57 1.21
CA GLU A 337 -0.75 21.82 1.58
C GLU A 337 -2.07 21.60 2.31
N LYS A 338 -2.92 20.70 1.81
CA LYS A 338 -4.32 20.55 2.27
C LYS A 338 -4.51 19.48 3.34
N ILE A 339 -3.57 18.54 3.50
CA ILE A 339 -3.66 17.46 4.48
C ILE A 339 -2.48 17.50 5.45
N LEU A 340 -1.24 17.41 4.97
CA LEU A 340 -0.10 17.15 5.87
C LEU A 340 0.31 18.37 6.70
N THR A 341 0.20 19.57 6.13
CA THR A 341 0.47 20.82 6.86
C THR A 341 -0.60 21.09 7.93
N PRO A 342 -1.91 20.98 7.65
CA PRO A 342 -2.96 21.05 8.66
C PRO A 342 -2.82 19.97 9.75
N LEU A 343 -2.48 18.74 9.37
CA LEU A 343 -2.22 17.66 10.32
C LEU A 343 -1.12 18.03 11.31
N LYS A 344 0.04 18.48 10.81
CA LYS A 344 1.16 18.90 11.65
C LYS A 344 0.71 19.96 12.65
N ARG A 345 0.03 21.01 12.17
CA ARG A 345 -0.47 22.09 13.01
C ARG A 345 -1.42 21.57 14.09
N ALA A 346 -2.34 20.68 13.72
CA ALA A 346 -3.30 20.12 14.65
C ALA A 346 -2.59 19.35 15.78
N LEU A 347 -1.65 18.47 15.44
CA LEU A 347 -0.88 17.68 16.40
C LEU A 347 -0.05 18.54 17.36
N GLU A 348 0.45 19.69 16.89
CA GLU A 348 1.25 20.63 17.68
C GLU A 348 0.44 21.55 18.60
N GLN A 349 -0.75 21.98 18.16
CA GLN A 349 -1.41 23.17 18.75
C GLN A 349 -2.89 22.99 19.09
N ASP A 350 -3.62 22.11 18.40
CA ASP A 350 -5.09 22.12 18.45
C ASP A 350 -5.68 20.95 19.27
N LEU A 351 -4.94 19.84 19.42
CA LEU A 351 -5.41 18.65 20.13
C LEU A 351 -5.04 18.71 21.62
N THR A 352 -5.98 18.31 22.48
CA THR A 352 -5.86 18.48 23.93
C THR A 352 -5.90 17.18 24.72
N HIS A 353 -6.51 16.12 24.20
CA HIS A 353 -6.62 14.83 24.88
C HIS A 353 -6.65 13.65 23.90
N GLN A 354 -6.41 12.44 24.42
CA GLN A 354 -6.18 11.23 23.62
C GLN A 354 -7.30 10.93 22.61
N ASP A 355 -8.57 11.09 22.97
CA ASP A 355 -9.69 10.85 22.05
C ASP A 355 -9.60 11.71 20.76
N GLU A 356 -9.05 12.93 20.83
CA GLU A 356 -8.89 13.79 19.65
C GLU A 356 -7.74 13.32 18.76
N TYR A 357 -6.63 12.89 19.36
CA TYR A 357 -5.52 12.27 18.64
C TYR A 357 -5.97 11.00 17.94
N ASP A 358 -6.74 10.14 18.62
CA ASP A 358 -7.30 8.94 18.02
C ASP A 358 -8.27 9.29 16.89
N PHE A 359 -9.15 10.28 17.07
CA PHE A 359 -10.05 10.73 16.01
C PHE A 359 -9.30 11.19 14.75
N VAL A 360 -8.29 12.06 14.91
CA VAL A 360 -7.47 12.56 13.79
C VAL A 360 -6.71 11.41 13.12
N PHE A 361 -6.11 10.51 13.89
CA PHE A 361 -5.41 9.35 13.34
C PHE A 361 -6.32 8.51 12.45
N HIS A 362 -7.51 8.13 12.94
CA HIS A 362 -8.41 7.26 12.20
C HIS A 362 -8.92 7.93 10.92
N SER A 363 -9.24 9.22 10.98
CA SER A 363 -9.63 9.98 9.79
C SER A 363 -8.50 10.06 8.76
N LEU A 364 -7.27 10.36 9.19
CA LEU A 364 -6.12 10.44 8.30
C LEU A 364 -5.79 9.09 7.65
N ARG A 365 -5.77 8.02 8.46
CA ARG A 365 -5.56 6.64 8.00
C ARG A 365 -6.57 6.27 6.91
N ASN A 366 -7.85 6.58 7.14
CA ASN A 366 -8.91 6.30 6.17
C ASN A 366 -8.75 7.12 4.88
N MET A 367 -8.41 8.41 4.97
CA MET A 367 -8.14 9.24 3.80
C MET A 367 -6.97 8.71 2.96
N PHE A 368 -5.86 8.32 3.60
CA PHE A 368 -4.73 7.74 2.89
C PHE A 368 -5.04 6.36 2.28
N GLN A 369 -5.84 5.55 2.96
CA GLN A 369 -6.32 4.29 2.40
C GLN A 369 -7.21 4.53 1.17
N GLU A 370 -8.11 5.52 1.22
CA GLU A 370 -8.94 5.92 0.08
C GLU A 370 -8.08 6.49 -1.05
N MET A 371 -7.03 7.24 -0.73
CA MET A 371 -6.07 7.79 -1.69
C MET A 371 -5.33 6.67 -2.44
N LEU A 372 -4.83 5.67 -1.73
CA LEU A 372 -4.19 4.49 -2.33
C LEU A 372 -5.15 3.74 -3.25
N ASN A 373 -6.42 3.63 -2.86
CA ASN A 373 -7.46 2.99 -3.65
C ASN A 373 -7.76 3.74 -4.96
N CYS A 374 -7.86 5.08 -4.90
CA CYS A 374 -8.00 5.91 -6.10
C CYS A 374 -6.76 5.83 -6.99
N PHE A 375 -5.58 5.88 -6.37
CA PHE A 375 -4.30 5.78 -7.05
C PHE A 375 -4.13 4.42 -7.77
N ASP A 376 -4.58 3.32 -7.18
CA ASP A 376 -4.49 1.99 -7.80
C ASP A 376 -5.27 1.94 -9.12
N VAL A 377 -6.48 2.51 -9.16
CA VAL A 377 -7.26 2.62 -10.41
C VAL A 377 -6.56 3.54 -11.41
N PHE A 378 -6.01 4.65 -10.93
CA PHE A 378 -5.28 5.63 -11.75
C PHE A 378 -4.04 5.04 -12.42
N LYS A 379 -3.15 4.36 -11.68
CA LYS A 379 -1.91 3.79 -12.23
C LYS A 379 -2.15 2.71 -13.29
N GLN A 380 -3.31 2.06 -13.26
CA GLN A 380 -3.70 1.01 -14.22
C GLN A 380 -4.11 1.58 -15.58
N GLN A 381 -4.07 2.90 -15.77
CA GLN A 381 -4.19 3.49 -17.10
C GLN A 381 -2.99 3.07 -17.97
N PRO A 382 -3.18 2.77 -19.26
CA PRO A 382 -2.11 2.20 -20.10
C PRO A 382 -0.85 3.06 -20.25
N LEU A 383 -1.03 4.38 -20.21
CA LEU A 383 0.08 5.33 -20.30
C LEU A 383 0.92 5.37 -19.02
N LEU A 384 0.40 4.84 -17.92
CA LEU A 384 0.96 4.98 -16.57
C LEU A 384 1.47 3.67 -16.00
N ILE A 385 0.92 2.52 -16.44
CA ILE A 385 1.17 1.21 -15.82
C ILE A 385 2.66 0.82 -15.77
N PHE A 386 3.46 1.26 -16.75
CA PHE A 386 4.91 1.01 -16.81
C PHE A 386 5.76 2.26 -16.48
N ASN A 387 5.14 3.35 -16.03
CA ASN A 387 5.90 4.55 -15.68
C ASN A 387 6.49 4.40 -14.27
N HIS A 388 7.81 4.40 -14.17
CA HIS A 388 8.54 4.22 -12.92
C HIS A 388 8.22 5.29 -11.87
N LYS A 389 8.05 6.56 -12.27
CA LYS A 389 7.69 7.65 -11.36
C LYS A 389 6.31 7.47 -10.74
N ILE A 390 5.37 6.92 -11.51
CA ILE A 390 4.04 6.56 -10.98
C ILE A 390 4.18 5.48 -9.91
N GLN A 391 4.96 4.42 -10.17
CA GLN A 391 5.17 3.36 -9.18
C GLN A 391 5.84 3.89 -7.90
N GLU A 392 6.90 4.68 -8.03
CA GLU A 392 7.56 5.30 -6.88
C GLU A 392 6.62 6.19 -6.08
N PHE A 393 5.78 6.99 -6.74
CA PHE A 393 4.76 7.79 -6.05
C PHE A 393 3.78 6.91 -5.25
N GLY A 394 3.33 5.80 -5.82
CA GLY A 394 2.51 4.82 -5.12
C GLY A 394 3.19 4.24 -3.89
N TYR A 395 4.48 3.90 -3.98
CA TYR A 395 5.26 3.41 -2.84
C TYR A 395 5.45 4.48 -1.78
N ARG A 396 5.57 5.76 -2.13
CA ARG A 396 5.63 6.86 -1.16
C ARG A 396 4.32 7.00 -0.38
N LEU A 397 3.17 6.95 -1.05
CA LEU A 397 1.86 6.98 -0.40
C LEU A 397 1.69 5.79 0.56
N LEU A 398 2.02 4.58 0.11
CA LEU A 398 1.92 3.36 0.92
C LEU A 398 2.87 3.41 2.12
N SER A 399 4.10 3.87 1.90
CA SER A 399 5.10 4.03 2.95
C SER A 399 4.66 5.03 4.00
N TYR A 400 4.04 6.14 3.59
CA TYR A 400 3.53 7.15 4.52
C TYR A 400 2.50 6.53 5.46
N LEU A 401 1.53 5.80 4.91
CA LEU A 401 0.50 5.11 5.70
C LEU A 401 1.12 4.08 6.66
N LYS A 402 2.05 3.23 6.19
CA LYS A 402 2.73 2.24 7.05
C LYS A 402 3.54 2.91 8.18
N LEU A 403 4.23 4.01 7.88
CA LEU A 403 5.00 4.77 8.88
C LEU A 403 4.09 5.45 9.91
N LEU A 404 2.95 5.98 9.46
CA LEU A 404 1.93 6.58 10.32
C LEU A 404 1.37 5.56 11.31
N GLU A 405 0.98 4.37 10.83
CA GLU A 405 0.49 3.28 11.66
C GLU A 405 1.55 2.80 12.67
N ARG A 406 2.80 2.61 12.21
CA ARG A 406 3.92 2.15 13.05
C ARG A 406 4.30 3.14 14.17
N ARG A 407 4.04 4.43 13.95
CA ARG A 407 4.41 5.51 14.87
C ARG A 407 3.21 6.12 15.58
N ARG A 408 2.04 5.50 15.51
CA ARG A 408 0.81 5.99 16.13
C ARG A 408 1.01 6.34 17.61
N ASP A 409 1.61 5.44 18.36
CA ASP A 409 1.89 5.54 19.80
C ASP A 409 2.90 6.64 20.17
N GLU A 410 3.60 7.21 19.18
CA GLU A 410 4.56 8.30 19.36
C GLU A 410 4.06 9.63 18.79
N LEU A 411 3.26 9.59 17.71
CA LEU A 411 2.78 10.78 17.00
C LEU A 411 1.40 11.25 17.48
N PHE A 412 0.53 10.31 17.87
CA PHE A 412 -0.87 10.58 18.20
C PHE A 412 -1.11 10.44 19.70
N VAL A 413 -0.30 11.18 20.46
CA VAL A 413 -0.35 11.27 21.91
C VAL A 413 -0.08 12.71 22.34
N PRO A 414 -0.57 13.16 23.51
CA PRO A 414 -0.22 14.47 24.05
C PRO A 414 1.29 14.54 24.34
N LEU A 415 1.98 15.49 23.72
CA LEU A 415 3.41 15.73 23.92
C LEU A 415 3.66 17.13 24.46
N SER A 416 4.61 17.25 25.38
CA SER A 416 5.21 18.55 25.71
C SER A 416 6.13 19.03 24.58
N ALA A 417 6.48 20.32 24.58
CA ALA A 417 7.38 20.89 23.58
C ALA A 417 8.78 20.24 23.55
N GLU A 418 9.28 19.75 24.70
CA GLU A 418 10.56 19.03 24.76
C GLU A 418 10.44 17.60 24.22
N GLU A 419 9.36 16.89 24.55
CA GLU A 419 9.10 15.56 24.00
C GLU A 419 8.93 15.62 22.47
N TYR A 420 8.24 16.65 21.97
CA TYR A 420 8.09 16.90 20.54
C TYR A 420 9.43 17.02 19.82
N LYS A 421 10.39 17.79 20.39
CA LYS A 421 11.76 17.90 19.85
C LYS A 421 12.51 16.56 19.86
N ILE A 422 12.31 15.75 20.91
CA ILE A 422 12.94 14.41 21.02
C ILE A 422 12.40 13.49 19.93
N VAL A 423 11.08 13.44 19.74
CA VAL A 423 10.44 12.65 18.68
C VAL A 423 10.93 13.11 17.31
N ASN A 424 11.08 14.42 17.10
CA ASN A 424 11.53 14.98 15.82
C ASN A 424 12.97 14.55 15.52
N ARG A 425 13.86 14.62 16.51
CA ARG A 425 15.24 14.14 16.38
C ARG A 425 15.30 12.64 16.05
N ARG A 426 14.46 11.82 16.70
CA ARG A 426 14.41 10.38 16.42
C ARG A 426 13.89 10.07 15.01
N ALA A 427 12.95 10.86 14.51
CA ALA A 427 12.43 10.72 13.14
C ALA A 427 13.49 11.06 12.08
N GLN A 428 14.41 11.98 12.37
CA GLN A 428 15.50 12.37 11.46
C GLN A 428 16.75 11.50 11.59
N ALA A 429 16.98 10.89 12.75
CA ALA A 429 18.15 10.05 13.00
C ALA A 429 18.50 9.03 11.89
N PRO A 430 17.54 8.34 11.23
CA PRO A 430 17.87 7.37 10.19
C PRO A 430 18.42 8.01 8.92
N ILE A 431 17.85 9.14 8.48
CA ILE A 431 18.29 9.83 7.26
C ILE A 431 19.65 10.51 7.50
N GLU A 432 19.85 11.08 8.69
CA GLU A 432 21.14 11.66 9.12
C GLU A 432 22.24 10.59 9.21
N ALA A 433 21.94 9.44 9.83
CA ALA A 433 22.87 8.32 9.91
C ALA A 433 23.29 7.83 8.52
N LEU A 434 22.33 7.69 7.59
CA LEU A 434 22.62 7.29 6.22
C LEU A 434 23.42 8.37 5.47
N TYR A 435 23.06 9.65 5.63
CA TYR A 435 23.79 10.78 5.04
C TYR A 435 25.27 10.75 5.45
N HIS A 436 25.56 10.68 6.76
CA HIS A 436 26.93 10.65 7.25
C HIS A 436 27.69 9.40 6.82
N ALA A 437 27.04 8.23 6.79
CA ALA A 437 27.65 6.99 6.34
C ALA A 437 28.05 7.05 4.85
N ILE A 438 27.22 7.66 4.01
CA ILE A 438 27.43 7.76 2.56
C ILE A 438 28.40 8.88 2.19
N GLN A 439 28.33 10.04 2.85
CA GLN A 439 29.15 11.23 2.51
C GLN A 439 30.64 10.89 2.44
N HIS A 440 31.20 10.34 3.52
CA HIS A 440 32.62 10.02 3.59
C HIS A 440 33.03 8.95 2.57
N LYS A 441 32.15 7.99 2.27
CA LYS A 441 32.40 6.96 1.25
C LYS A 441 32.37 7.54 -0.16
N LEU A 442 31.49 8.49 -0.43
CA LEU A 442 31.41 9.18 -1.71
C LEU A 442 32.68 9.99 -1.99
N GLU A 443 33.15 10.76 -1.00
CA GLU A 443 34.38 11.56 -1.14
C GLU A 443 35.59 10.68 -1.51
N GLN A 444 35.77 9.55 -0.81
CA GLN A 444 36.83 8.60 -1.12
C GLN A 444 36.63 7.90 -2.46
N TYR A 445 35.39 7.53 -2.79
CA TYR A 445 35.06 6.87 -4.05
C TYR A 445 35.38 7.79 -5.25
N LEU A 446 35.01 9.08 -5.17
CA LEU A 446 35.30 10.06 -6.23
C LEU A 446 36.81 10.28 -6.39
N ALA A 447 37.57 10.32 -5.29
CA ALA A 447 39.03 10.40 -5.35
C ALA A 447 39.63 9.18 -6.09
N LEU A 448 39.20 7.96 -5.75
CA LEU A 448 39.65 6.75 -6.45
C LEU A 448 39.23 6.74 -7.93
N GLN A 449 38.04 7.24 -8.28
CA GLN A 449 37.61 7.36 -9.68
C GLN A 449 38.47 8.34 -10.48
N LEU A 450 38.94 9.43 -9.86
CA LEU A 450 39.88 10.36 -10.49
C LEU A 450 41.25 9.69 -10.72
N GLU A 451 41.80 9.01 -9.71
CA GLU A 451 43.06 8.27 -9.82
C GLU A 451 42.98 7.16 -10.90
N LEU A 452 41.88 6.41 -10.95
CA LEU A 452 41.65 5.39 -11.98
C LEU A 452 41.71 5.98 -13.40
N LYS A 453 41.05 7.13 -13.62
CA LYS A 453 41.09 7.85 -14.90
C LYS A 453 42.49 8.34 -15.24
N GLU A 454 43.29 8.78 -14.27
CA GLU A 454 44.68 9.19 -14.49
C GLU A 454 45.58 8.01 -14.88
N VAL A 455 45.43 6.86 -14.21
CA VAL A 455 46.15 5.63 -14.52
C VAL A 455 45.81 5.12 -15.92
N GLU A 456 44.53 5.13 -16.31
CA GLU A 456 44.08 4.77 -17.66
C GLU A 456 44.66 5.71 -18.73
N ARG A 457 44.58 7.03 -18.52
CA ARG A 457 45.18 8.02 -19.43
C ARG A 457 46.68 7.81 -19.59
N THR A 458 47.38 7.50 -18.51
CA THR A 458 48.83 7.24 -18.54
C THR A 458 49.15 5.94 -19.27
N ARG A 459 48.32 4.90 -19.11
CA ARG A 459 48.45 3.62 -19.83
C ARG A 459 48.22 3.79 -21.34
N VAL A 460 47.20 4.54 -21.75
CA VAL A 460 46.91 4.85 -23.16
C VAL A 460 48.01 5.73 -23.79
N LYS A 461 48.51 6.74 -23.05
CA LYS A 461 49.65 7.55 -23.51
C LYS A 461 50.92 6.70 -23.69
N ARG A 462 51.15 5.70 -22.83
CA ARG A 462 52.25 4.74 -22.98
C ARG A 462 52.06 3.76 -24.15
N SER A 463 50.82 3.36 -24.47
CA SER A 463 50.54 2.47 -25.61
C SER A 463 50.62 3.19 -26.96
N ASN A 464 50.29 4.48 -27.01
CA ASN A 464 50.33 5.30 -28.22
C ASN A 464 51.67 6.02 -28.45
N GLY A 465 52.58 6.02 -27.47
CA GLY A 465 53.90 6.63 -27.58
C GLY A 465 54.95 5.63 -28.10
N GLY A 466 55.33 5.75 -29.38
CA GLY A 466 56.45 4.99 -29.94
C GLY A 466 57.78 5.33 -29.27
N MET A 467 58.66 4.33 -29.09
CA MET A 467 60.08 4.26 -28.62
C MET A 467 60.65 5.24 -27.55
N PHE A 468 60.05 6.39 -27.28
CA PHE A 468 60.47 7.40 -26.31
C PHE A 468 59.77 7.28 -24.93
N SER A 469 58.80 6.37 -24.78
CA SER A 469 58.11 6.12 -23.50
C SER A 469 59.00 5.47 -22.43
N ALA A 470 60.20 5.00 -22.81
CA ALA A 470 61.20 4.37 -21.95
C ALA A 470 61.99 5.34 -21.06
N PHE A 471 61.90 6.65 -21.29
CA PHE A 471 62.65 7.69 -20.55
C PHE A 471 61.84 8.41 -19.46
N LEU A 472 60.60 7.98 -19.19
CA LEU A 472 59.82 8.55 -18.08
C LEU A 472 60.31 8.00 -16.74
N PRO A 473 60.53 8.86 -15.72
CA PRO A 473 61.00 8.43 -14.42
C PRO A 473 60.01 7.43 -13.81
N LYS A 474 60.53 6.33 -13.24
CA LYS A 474 59.75 5.38 -12.43
C LYS A 474 59.20 6.13 -11.21
N GLN A 475 57.98 6.66 -11.31
CA GLN A 475 57.26 7.19 -10.17
C GLN A 475 57.06 6.08 -9.13
N LYS A 476 57.10 6.47 -7.86
CA LYS A 476 56.74 5.64 -6.69
C LYS A 476 55.57 4.74 -7.05
N VAL A 477 55.63 3.47 -6.66
CA VAL A 477 54.59 2.44 -6.87
C VAL A 477 53.22 3.04 -6.51
N GLN A 478 52.54 3.60 -7.50
CA GLN A 478 51.12 3.90 -7.43
C GLN A 478 50.43 2.55 -7.36
N LYS A 479 49.38 2.46 -6.52
CA LYS A 479 48.52 1.28 -6.46
C LYS A 479 48.18 0.83 -7.89
N SER A 480 48.18 -0.48 -8.12
CA SER A 480 47.79 -1.03 -9.42
C SER A 480 46.37 -0.57 -9.75
N TYR A 481 46.05 -0.41 -11.04
CA TYR A 481 44.65 -0.19 -11.47
C TYR A 481 43.69 -1.20 -10.82
N GLY A 482 44.12 -2.47 -10.70
CA GLY A 482 43.34 -3.52 -10.06
C GLY A 482 43.09 -3.25 -8.57
N ASP A 483 44.06 -2.71 -7.85
CA ASP A 483 43.92 -2.37 -6.42
C ASP A 483 42.99 -1.17 -6.23
N LEU A 484 43.15 -0.12 -7.05
CA LEU A 484 42.28 1.06 -7.01
C LEU A 484 40.83 0.72 -7.38
N PHE A 485 40.63 -0.14 -8.38
CA PHE A 485 39.30 -0.61 -8.77
C PHE A 485 38.67 -1.46 -7.68
N HIS A 486 39.46 -2.36 -7.06
CA HIS A 486 39.00 -3.16 -5.93
C HIS A 486 38.57 -2.28 -4.75
N ASP A 487 39.39 -1.30 -4.37
CA ASP A 487 39.08 -0.36 -3.29
C ASP A 487 37.81 0.45 -3.60
N ALA A 488 37.63 0.91 -4.83
CA ALA A 488 36.42 1.63 -5.25
C ALA A 488 35.17 0.73 -5.17
N MET A 489 35.28 -0.54 -5.58
CA MET A 489 34.20 -1.52 -5.47
C MET A 489 33.90 -1.90 -4.01
N LEU A 490 34.91 -1.93 -3.15
CA LEU A 490 34.74 -2.15 -1.71
C LEU A 490 33.94 -1.01 -1.09
N LEU A 491 34.28 0.25 -1.38
CA LEU A 491 33.50 1.42 -0.92
C LEU A 491 32.05 1.37 -1.43
N LYS A 492 31.86 1.01 -2.70
CA LYS A 492 30.54 0.82 -3.31
C LYS A 492 29.73 -0.24 -2.56
N LYS A 493 30.35 -1.38 -2.25
CA LYS A 493 29.74 -2.47 -1.48
C LYS A 493 29.41 -2.04 -0.06
N MET A 494 30.31 -1.32 0.62
CA MET A 494 30.08 -0.83 1.98
C MET A 494 28.91 0.17 2.02
N ALA A 495 28.85 1.10 1.07
CA ALA A 495 27.74 2.05 0.95
C ALA A 495 26.40 1.34 0.67
N TYR A 496 26.41 0.30 -0.17
CA TYR A 496 25.22 -0.54 -0.40
C TYR A 496 24.81 -1.30 0.88
N GLN A 497 25.77 -1.83 1.64
CA GLN A 497 25.51 -2.47 2.93
C GLN A 497 24.90 -1.49 3.94
N ASP A 498 25.39 -0.25 4.01
CA ASP A 498 24.81 0.76 4.91
C ASP A 498 23.35 1.06 4.56
N LEU A 499 23.03 1.14 3.26
CA LEU A 499 21.65 1.32 2.79
C LEU A 499 20.75 0.16 3.22
N LEU A 500 21.28 -1.06 3.31
CA LEU A 500 20.54 -2.23 3.82
C LEU A 500 20.43 -2.25 5.35
N PHE A 501 21.50 -1.92 6.06
CA PHE A 501 21.59 -2.14 7.51
C PHE A 501 21.05 -0.98 8.35
N ILE A 502 21.25 0.27 7.94
CA ILE A 502 20.81 1.44 8.72
C ILE A 502 19.28 1.43 8.93
N PRO A 503 18.43 1.26 7.91
CA PRO A 503 16.97 1.19 8.11
C PRO A 503 16.53 0.16 9.16
N ARG A 504 17.27 -0.96 9.26
CA ARG A 504 16.96 -2.06 10.19
C ARG A 504 17.21 -1.70 11.64
N GLN A 505 18.12 -0.77 11.91
CA GLN A 505 18.36 -0.23 13.25
C GLN A 505 17.24 0.73 13.67
N TYR A 506 16.54 1.31 12.70
CA TYR A 506 15.48 2.30 12.89
C TYR A 506 14.12 1.79 12.40
N LYS A 507 13.74 0.56 12.75
CA LYS A 507 12.50 -0.06 12.27
C LYS A 507 11.26 0.80 12.49
N LYS A 508 11.21 1.62 13.55
CA LYS A 508 10.08 2.52 13.82
C LYS A 508 9.94 3.65 12.79
N TYR A 509 11.02 4.06 12.13
CA TYR A 509 11.09 5.25 11.25
C TYR A 509 11.41 4.90 9.78
N CYS A 510 11.66 3.63 9.49
CA CYS A 510 11.90 3.13 8.14
C CYS A 510 10.97 1.95 7.83
N VAL A 511 10.47 1.87 6.60
CA VAL A 511 9.67 0.74 6.11
C VAL A 511 10.26 0.19 4.82
N MET A 512 10.27 -1.13 4.67
CA MET A 512 10.58 -1.78 3.41
C MET A 512 9.28 -1.95 2.63
N ILE A 513 9.29 -1.60 1.35
CA ILE A 513 8.20 -1.82 0.40
C ILE A 513 8.70 -2.75 -0.69
N GLN A 514 7.89 -3.73 -1.04
CA GLN A 514 8.10 -4.58 -2.19
C GLN A 514 6.92 -4.41 -3.13
N ASP A 515 7.18 -4.53 -4.43
CA ASP A 515 6.10 -4.59 -5.40
C ASP A 515 5.25 -5.85 -5.20
N GLU A 516 4.10 -5.70 -4.54
CA GLU A 516 3.12 -6.78 -4.34
C GLU A 516 2.19 -6.95 -5.57
N ASN A 517 2.29 -6.07 -6.57
CA ASN A 517 1.42 -6.14 -7.74
C ASN A 517 1.86 -7.22 -8.71
N LEU A 518 1.01 -8.25 -8.86
CA LEU A 518 1.06 -9.36 -9.82
C LEU A 518 1.24 -9.00 -11.31
N MET A 519 1.34 -7.71 -11.64
CA MET A 519 1.27 -7.15 -12.99
C MET A 519 2.56 -6.45 -13.41
N SER A 520 3.56 -6.30 -12.52
CA SER A 520 4.85 -5.74 -12.93
C SER A 520 5.63 -6.77 -13.73
N ILE A 521 5.90 -6.41 -14.99
CA ILE A 521 6.76 -7.16 -15.91
C ILE A 521 8.24 -6.96 -15.55
N GLN A 522 8.53 -5.91 -14.78
CA GLN A 522 9.81 -5.66 -14.13
C GLN A 522 9.74 -6.37 -12.77
N GLY A 523 10.61 -7.35 -12.52
CA GLY A 523 10.54 -8.20 -11.32
C GLY A 523 10.47 -7.41 -10.00
N CYS A 524 10.17 -8.10 -8.89
CA CYS A 524 9.95 -7.51 -7.57
C CYS A 524 11.00 -6.44 -7.18
N GLU A 525 10.68 -5.16 -7.41
CA GLU A 525 11.51 -4.05 -6.94
C GLU A 525 11.31 -3.87 -5.43
N THR A 526 12.41 -3.66 -4.71
CA THR A 526 12.40 -3.46 -3.26
C THR A 526 12.91 -2.08 -2.93
N TYR A 527 12.20 -1.37 -2.05
CA TYR A 527 12.54 -0.01 -1.64
C TYR A 527 12.62 0.08 -0.12
N TYR A 528 13.55 0.88 0.40
CA TYR A 528 13.44 1.43 1.74
C TYR A 528 12.87 2.83 1.69
N ALA A 529 11.86 3.07 2.51
CA ALA A 529 11.26 4.38 2.72
C ALA A 529 11.63 4.93 4.09
N PHE A 530 12.04 6.20 4.12
CA PHE A 530 12.44 6.94 5.31
C PHE A 530 11.42 8.03 5.60
N SER A 531 11.04 8.19 6.88
CA SER A 531 10.21 9.32 7.30
C SER A 531 10.85 10.66 6.90
N ASN A 532 10.03 11.61 6.48
CA ASN A 532 10.49 12.89 5.95
C ASN A 532 9.70 14.07 6.52
N GLY A 533 10.33 15.24 6.60
CA GLY A 533 9.75 16.43 7.20
C GLY A 533 9.78 16.43 8.73
N GLU A 534 9.21 17.47 9.34
CA GLU A 534 9.13 17.61 10.80
C GLU A 534 8.33 16.46 11.40
N ASN A 535 8.91 15.81 12.41
CA ASN A 535 8.42 14.57 12.99
C ASN A 535 8.14 13.44 11.99
N GLY A 536 8.58 13.57 10.74
CA GLY A 536 8.26 12.60 9.70
C GLY A 536 6.81 12.64 9.21
N ILE A 537 6.07 13.74 9.40
CA ILE A 537 4.63 13.81 9.14
C ILE A 537 4.20 14.79 8.05
N ASN A 538 4.92 15.89 7.83
CA ASN A 538 4.45 16.96 6.93
C ASN A 538 4.94 16.83 5.48
N LEU A 539 5.71 15.78 5.15
CA LEU A 539 6.17 15.46 3.79
C LEU A 539 6.02 13.96 3.52
N LEU A 540 5.87 13.58 2.25
CA LEU A 540 5.88 12.18 1.86
C LEU A 540 7.29 11.58 2.02
N PRO A 541 7.41 10.26 2.32
CA PRO A 541 8.67 9.58 2.60
C PRO A 541 9.66 9.65 1.43
N ILE A 542 10.94 9.53 1.77
CA ILE A 542 12.03 9.44 0.78
C ILE A 542 12.28 7.96 0.49
N LEU A 543 12.36 7.60 -0.79
CA LEU A 543 12.60 6.23 -1.22
C LEU A 543 14.04 6.02 -1.68
N PHE A 544 14.56 4.84 -1.38
CA PHE A 544 15.80 4.33 -1.96
C PHE A 544 15.58 2.92 -2.50
N HIS A 545 15.84 2.74 -3.79
CA HIS A 545 15.74 1.45 -4.47
C HIS A 545 16.89 0.52 -4.03
N ILE A 546 16.54 -0.72 -3.71
CA ILE A 546 17.46 -1.80 -3.35
C ILE A 546 17.68 -2.66 -4.58
N GLN A 547 18.83 -2.45 -5.20
CA GLN A 547 19.18 -3.12 -6.44
C GLN A 547 19.67 -4.54 -6.20
N ASN A 548 19.25 -5.46 -7.06
CA ASN A 548 19.68 -6.85 -6.99
C ASN A 548 21.15 -7.04 -7.38
N ASP A 549 21.71 -6.14 -8.19
CA ASP A 549 23.12 -6.13 -8.59
C ASP A 549 23.81 -4.84 -8.13
N LEU A 550 25.01 -5.00 -7.56
CA LEU A 550 25.87 -3.90 -7.17
C LEU A 550 26.35 -3.08 -8.39
N THR A 551 26.34 -3.64 -9.60
CA THR A 551 26.73 -2.90 -10.82
C THR A 551 25.88 -1.64 -11.03
N ASP A 552 24.57 -1.74 -10.81
CA ASP A 552 23.61 -0.65 -10.99
C ASP A 552 23.62 0.38 -9.85
N PHE A 553 24.26 0.06 -8.72
CA PHE A 553 24.35 0.95 -7.57
C PHE A 553 25.16 2.21 -7.83
N SER A 554 24.68 3.35 -7.34
CA SER A 554 25.34 4.64 -7.50
C SER A 554 25.31 5.39 -6.18
N ILE A 555 26.49 5.51 -5.56
CA ILE A 555 26.68 6.28 -4.33
C ILE A 555 26.28 7.75 -4.56
N GLU A 556 26.56 8.30 -5.74
CA GLU A 556 26.26 9.67 -6.13
C GLU A 556 24.75 9.94 -6.18
N LYS A 557 23.96 9.03 -6.78
CA LYS A 557 22.50 9.15 -6.83
C LYS A 557 21.90 9.12 -5.42
N ILE A 558 22.33 8.17 -4.58
CA ILE A 558 21.90 8.08 -3.19
C ILE A 558 22.21 9.37 -2.43
N PHE A 559 23.44 9.86 -2.54
CA PHE A 559 23.85 11.10 -1.87
C PHE A 559 23.09 12.33 -2.36
N THR A 560 22.79 12.41 -3.67
CA THR A 560 22.01 13.52 -4.22
C THR A 560 20.61 13.58 -3.61
N THR A 561 19.92 12.43 -3.54
CA THR A 561 18.62 12.31 -2.90
C THR A 561 18.69 12.67 -1.41
N LEU A 562 19.72 12.18 -0.69
CA LEU A 562 19.93 12.50 0.73
C LEU A 562 20.17 14.00 0.94
N ASN A 563 20.96 14.64 0.08
CA ASN A 563 21.26 16.06 0.20
C ASN A 563 20.01 16.92 -0.05
N GLN A 564 19.18 16.57 -1.04
CA GLN A 564 17.91 17.24 -1.29
C GLN A 564 16.95 17.13 -0.09
N ALA A 565 16.89 15.96 0.55
CA ALA A 565 16.09 15.75 1.75
C ALA A 565 16.56 16.65 2.90
N MET A 566 17.87 16.71 3.15
CA MET A 566 18.46 17.52 4.22
C MET A 566 18.24 19.03 4.00
N VAL A 567 18.31 19.51 2.75
CA VAL A 567 18.05 20.92 2.40
C VAL A 567 16.57 21.27 2.57
N THR A 568 15.67 20.39 2.14
CA THR A 568 14.21 20.61 2.28
C THR A 568 13.77 20.68 3.74
N TYR A 569 14.44 19.93 4.62
CA TYR A 569 14.19 19.94 6.06
C TYR A 569 14.76 21.17 6.77
N ASN A 570 15.85 21.74 6.25
CA ASN A 570 16.61 22.78 6.94
C ASN A 570 16.82 24.01 6.03
N PRO A 571 15.79 24.87 5.84
CA PRO A 571 15.91 26.07 5.01
C PRO A 571 16.91 27.11 5.56
N PHE A 572 17.50 26.86 6.73
CA PHE A 572 18.50 27.72 7.38
C PHE A 572 19.92 27.12 7.44
N SER A 573 20.22 26.05 6.70
CA SER A 573 21.62 25.75 6.41
C SER A 573 22.21 26.90 5.59
N PRO A 574 23.31 27.55 6.02
CA PRO A 574 23.88 28.65 5.26
C PRO A 574 24.23 28.14 3.87
N GLN A 575 23.56 28.69 2.86
CA GLN A 575 24.05 28.61 1.49
C GLN A 575 25.51 29.07 1.56
N LYS A 576 26.45 28.19 1.19
CA LYS A 576 27.79 28.67 0.86
C LYS A 576 27.56 29.67 -0.26
N ASP A 577 27.78 30.95 0.04
CA ASP A 577 27.91 31.99 -0.97
C ASP A 577 28.92 31.48 -1.99
N ASP A 578 28.43 31.12 -3.18
CA ASP A 578 29.24 31.00 -4.36
C ASP A 578 29.71 32.42 -4.68
N GLY A 579 30.79 32.81 -4.02
CA GLY A 579 31.51 34.05 -4.26
C GLY A 579 31.98 34.07 -5.71
N PHE A 580 31.25 34.80 -6.54
CA PHE A 580 31.74 35.31 -7.80
C PHE A 580 32.97 36.17 -7.51
N PHE A 581 34.16 35.61 -7.74
CA PHE A 581 35.35 36.40 -8.01
C PHE A 581 35.16 37.09 -9.37
N ILE A 582 34.85 38.37 -9.34
CA ILE A 582 35.11 39.27 -10.47
C ILE A 582 36.52 39.80 -10.25
N GLU A 583 37.46 39.31 -11.05
CA GLU A 583 38.77 39.93 -11.19
C GLU A 583 38.61 41.33 -11.79
N SER A 584 39.25 42.31 -11.14
CA SER A 584 39.66 43.59 -11.71
C SER A 584 41.17 43.69 -11.66
#